data_AF-A0A383W5I6-F1
#
_entry.id   AF-A0A383W5I6-F1
#
_cell.length_a   1.000
_cell.length_b   1.000
_cell.length_c   1.000
_cell.angle_alpha   90.00
_cell.angle_beta   90.00
_cell.angle_gamma   90.00
#
_symmetry.space_group_name_H-M   'P 1'
#
loop_
_entity.id
_entity.type
_entity.pdbx_description
1 polymer ?
#
loop_
_entity_poly.entity_id
_entity_poly.type
_entity_poly.pdbx_seq_one_letter_code
_entity_poly.pdbx_strand_id
1 'polypeptide(L)'
;VATYGVLLAKDFILQIIGEISVAGATYKAMEFTGSAIEGMNMDERMTVCNMVVEAGGKNGVIAPDQTTFDYVRERTSEEFEPVYTDAAASFCADYKWDVSKLEPLVAAPHSPDNRKTARECSDVKIDRVYIGSCTGGKTEDFMSAAKLFHRAKRQVKVPTYLVPATQKVWADVYTLPVPGCDGKTAAEIFEEAGCTTPAAPSCAACLGGPRDTFARMNEPEVCVSTTNRNFPGRMGHKEGQVYLASPYTAAASALKGFVCDPREYIASAEDKPAAPAPAAAPKTSNIIESAGETQLPNGVGDVAKDGACKADAAAFCKDATPGEGRLAMCLIKRIKQAQQGNVAGRMVRPKCEEAVVAYKVERSKHINKDPALARACKDDAAKFCKSVSDTSTPGSVLICLRGNQKKLTTQCQGEILRTQAEIAEDWRLDPQLYSACSASAAKLCADAEPGTEVDCLLAASTSLDWTCLGHVVRVEKEAAGDIRLNMRLFRACVNDQKKFCKGVEPGHMRVQECLEDAMDKAGFSGGCASTQC
;
A
#
# COMPACT_ATOMS: atom_id res chain seq x y z
N VAL A 1 9.71 11.14 0.43
CA VAL A 1 11.09 10.60 0.52
C VAL A 1 11.22 9.48 -0.49
N ALA A 2 11.80 9.79 -1.64
CA ALA A 2 12.04 8.85 -2.74
C ALA A 2 13.54 8.85 -3.01
N THR A 3 14.25 7.99 -2.29
CA THR A 3 15.71 7.93 -2.35
C THR A 3 16.12 6.61 -1.72
N TYR A 4 16.31 5.62 -2.61
CA TYR A 4 16.84 4.28 -2.36
C TYR A 4 15.99 3.43 -1.39
N GLY A 5 15.22 2.46 -1.91
CA GLY A 5 14.42 1.50 -1.13
C GLY A 5 15.22 0.51 -0.26
N VAL A 6 16.40 0.91 0.19
CA VAL A 6 17.38 0.14 0.96
C VAL A 6 17.81 0.86 2.25
N LEU A 7 17.34 2.10 2.45
CA LEU A 7 17.53 2.84 3.70
C LEU A 7 16.49 2.40 4.71
N LEU A 8 16.92 2.19 5.95
CA LEU A 8 16.06 1.86 7.07
C LEU A 8 16.26 2.86 8.21
N ALA A 9 15.37 2.84 9.21
CA ALA A 9 15.52 3.61 10.45
C ALA A 9 16.92 3.54 11.08
N LYS A 10 17.62 2.41 10.91
CA LYS A 10 19.00 2.23 11.35
C LYS A 10 19.97 3.22 10.68
N ASP A 11 19.87 3.42 9.37
CA ASP A 11 20.70 4.40 8.66
C ASP A 11 20.37 5.82 9.15
N PHE A 12 19.09 6.12 9.36
CA PHE A 12 18.66 7.43 9.88
C PHE A 12 19.23 7.74 11.27
N ILE A 13 19.12 6.81 12.22
CA ILE A 13 19.63 7.08 13.58
C ILE A 13 21.17 7.10 13.64
N LEU A 14 21.86 6.34 12.78
CA LEU A 14 23.32 6.44 12.64
C LEU A 14 23.75 7.80 12.05
N GLN A 15 22.97 8.37 11.13
CA GLN A 15 23.22 9.72 10.61
C GLN A 15 23.19 10.74 11.74
N ILE A 16 22.18 10.66 12.59
CA ILE A 16 21.97 11.58 13.73
C ILE A 16 23.11 11.41 14.75
N ILE A 17 23.38 10.19 15.20
CA ILE A 17 24.44 9.93 16.21
C ILE A 17 25.81 10.37 15.68
N GLY A 18 26.11 10.13 14.41
CA GLY A 18 27.36 10.60 13.80
C GLY A 18 27.48 12.12 13.70
N GLU A 19 26.36 12.85 13.70
CA GLU A 19 26.35 14.31 13.67
C GLU A 19 26.47 14.91 15.06
N ILE A 20 25.73 14.36 16.04
CA ILE A 20 25.65 14.91 17.39
C ILE A 20 26.65 14.29 18.38
N SER A 21 27.38 13.24 17.97
CA SER A 21 28.28 12.41 18.78
C SER A 21 27.59 11.56 19.87
N VAL A 22 28.35 10.67 20.49
CA VAL A 22 27.88 9.86 21.65
C VAL A 22 27.48 10.68 22.88
N ALA A 23 27.77 11.97 22.92
CA ALA A 23 27.45 12.87 24.03
C ALA A 23 26.45 13.98 23.67
N GLY A 24 25.98 14.06 22.41
CA GLY A 24 25.17 15.18 21.91
C GLY A 24 23.86 15.42 22.66
N ALA A 25 23.28 14.34 23.18
CA ALA A 25 22.02 14.35 23.90
C ALA A 25 22.18 14.06 25.41
N THR A 26 23.39 14.16 25.98
CA THR A 26 23.62 13.90 27.41
C THR A 26 22.67 14.73 28.30
N TYR A 27 21.96 14.05 29.20
CA TYR A 27 20.93 14.61 30.09
C TYR A 27 19.72 15.26 29.39
N LYS A 28 19.48 14.95 28.12
CA LYS A 28 18.35 15.46 27.32
C LYS A 28 17.46 14.31 26.84
N ALA A 29 16.21 14.63 26.50
CA ALA A 29 15.36 13.76 25.71
C ALA A 29 15.51 14.13 24.22
N MET A 30 15.40 13.14 23.34
CA MET A 30 15.35 13.32 21.90
C MET A 30 13.93 13.06 21.42
N GLU A 31 13.29 14.09 20.89
CA GLU A 31 11.99 13.98 20.21
C GLU A 31 12.21 13.91 18.70
N PHE A 32 11.53 12.97 18.04
CA PHE A 32 11.61 12.82 16.59
C PHE A 32 10.24 13.08 15.95
N THR A 33 10.22 13.99 14.98
CA THR A 33 9.01 14.41 14.25
C THR A 33 9.27 14.51 12.75
N GLY A 34 8.19 14.72 11.99
CA GLY A 34 8.23 14.97 10.56
C GLY A 34 7.91 13.75 9.70
N SER A 35 7.74 14.00 8.40
CA SER A 35 7.19 13.04 7.44
C SER A 35 7.98 11.73 7.31
N ALA A 36 9.27 11.74 7.59
CA ALA A 36 10.08 10.52 7.63
C ALA A 36 9.68 9.61 8.81
N ILE A 37 9.40 10.18 9.98
CA ILE A 37 8.95 9.45 11.17
C ILE A 37 7.50 8.97 11.01
N GLU A 38 6.63 9.81 10.47
CA GLU A 38 5.22 9.45 10.18
C GLU A 38 5.14 8.27 9.20
N GLY A 39 6.06 8.20 8.23
CA GLY A 39 6.15 7.09 7.27
C GLY A 39 6.76 5.79 7.82
N MET A 40 7.35 5.80 9.02
CA MET A 40 7.92 4.61 9.65
C MET A 40 6.84 3.77 10.32
N ASN A 41 6.94 2.45 10.18
CA ASN A 41 6.17 1.50 11.01
C ASN A 41 6.73 1.45 12.45
N MET A 42 6.05 0.73 13.35
CA MET A 42 6.48 0.64 14.75
C MET A 42 7.86 -0.02 14.94
N ASP A 43 8.24 -1.01 14.13
CA ASP A 43 9.56 -1.64 14.20
C ASP A 43 10.68 -0.62 13.89
N GLU A 44 10.47 0.22 12.89
CA GLU A 44 11.41 1.28 12.53
C GLU A 44 11.49 2.34 13.63
N ARG A 45 10.35 2.80 14.17
CA ARG A 45 10.31 3.76 15.29
C ARG A 45 11.03 3.24 16.53
N MET A 46 10.86 1.95 16.85
CA MET A 46 11.58 1.30 17.94
C MET A 46 13.09 1.32 17.72
N THR A 47 13.55 1.18 16.47
CA THR A 47 14.98 1.24 16.15
C THR A 47 15.56 2.64 16.41
N VAL A 48 14.83 3.69 16.02
CA VAL A 48 15.23 5.09 16.28
C VAL A 48 15.30 5.36 17.78
N CYS A 49 14.22 5.09 18.51
CA CYS A 49 14.17 5.35 19.96
C CYS A 49 15.15 4.49 20.77
N ASN A 50 15.43 3.26 20.33
CA ASN A 50 16.37 2.37 21.01
C ASN A 50 17.79 2.96 21.08
N MET A 51 18.23 3.58 19.99
CA MET A 51 19.62 4.04 19.86
C MET A 51 19.85 5.45 20.43
N VAL A 52 18.83 6.11 20.98
CA VAL A 52 18.98 7.43 21.62
C VAL A 52 20.01 7.42 22.75
N VAL A 53 20.09 6.33 23.50
CA VAL A 53 21.09 6.19 24.57
C VAL A 53 22.52 6.20 24.03
N GLU A 54 22.73 5.82 22.77
CA GLU A 54 24.06 5.84 22.13
C GLU A 54 24.50 7.26 21.75
N ALA A 55 23.60 8.24 21.76
CA ALA A 55 23.91 9.68 21.72
C ALA A 55 24.00 10.33 23.11
N GLY A 56 23.94 9.52 24.18
CA GLY A 56 23.88 9.99 25.57
C GLY A 56 22.47 10.43 26.01
N GLY A 57 21.47 10.30 25.14
CA GLY A 57 20.10 10.70 25.41
C GLY A 57 19.46 9.89 26.54
N LYS A 58 18.70 10.58 27.40
CA LYS A 58 17.99 9.96 28.52
C LYS A 58 16.76 9.18 28.05
N ASN A 59 16.08 9.69 27.01
CA ASN A 59 14.87 9.10 26.44
C ASN A 59 14.72 9.49 24.96
N GLY A 60 14.17 8.58 24.17
CA GLY A 60 13.72 8.83 22.80
C GLY A 60 12.20 8.80 22.72
N VAL A 61 11.58 9.81 22.11
CA VAL A 61 10.12 9.91 22.02
C VAL A 61 9.69 10.24 20.60
N ILE A 62 8.62 9.58 20.17
CA ILE A 62 7.88 9.84 18.93
C ILE A 62 6.42 9.97 19.34
N ALA A 63 5.77 11.06 18.92
CA ALA A 63 4.35 11.26 19.21
C ALA A 63 3.50 10.12 18.62
N PRO A 64 2.45 9.66 19.33
CA PRO A 64 1.60 8.60 18.83
C PRO A 64 0.77 9.08 17.65
N ASP A 65 0.60 8.24 16.65
CA ASP A 65 -0.33 8.42 15.53
C ASP A 65 -1.11 7.12 15.30
N GLN A 66 -1.83 7.04 14.18
CA GLN A 66 -2.63 5.85 13.85
C GLN A 66 -1.78 4.57 13.82
N THR A 67 -0.54 4.61 13.32
CA THR A 67 0.39 3.48 13.32
C THR A 67 0.67 2.99 14.75
N THR A 68 0.88 3.93 15.68
CA THR A 68 1.06 3.60 17.10
C THR A 68 -0.23 3.05 17.71
N PHE A 69 -1.39 3.64 17.41
CA PHE A 69 -2.67 3.19 17.95
C PHE A 69 -3.07 1.79 17.48
N ASP A 70 -2.89 1.49 16.20
CA ASP A 70 -3.17 0.17 15.63
C ASP A 70 -2.28 -0.88 16.31
N TYR A 71 -0.98 -0.59 16.43
CA TYR A 71 -0.04 -1.50 17.10
C TYR A 71 -0.37 -1.76 18.58
N VAL A 72 -0.77 -0.72 19.33
CA VAL A 72 -1.09 -0.87 20.76
C VAL A 72 -2.43 -1.57 20.96
N ARG A 73 -3.47 -1.23 20.20
CA ARG A 73 -4.82 -1.84 20.33
C ARG A 73 -4.86 -3.32 19.96
N GLU A 74 -3.96 -3.77 19.08
CA GLU A 74 -3.76 -5.20 18.83
C GLU A 74 -3.27 -5.98 20.07
N ARG A 75 -2.70 -5.29 21.07
CA ARG A 75 -2.00 -5.90 22.21
C ARG A 75 -2.65 -5.61 23.56
N THR A 76 -3.51 -4.60 23.63
CA THR A 76 -4.25 -4.27 24.85
C THR A 76 -5.61 -3.67 24.53
N SER A 77 -6.60 -3.99 25.36
CA SER A 77 -7.92 -3.35 25.38
C SER A 77 -8.03 -2.21 26.39
N GLU A 78 -6.98 -1.98 27.19
CA GLU A 78 -6.95 -0.88 28.16
C GLU A 78 -7.00 0.47 27.46
N GLU A 79 -7.72 1.42 28.04
CA GLU A 79 -7.76 2.80 27.55
C GLU A 79 -6.42 3.49 27.79
N PHE A 80 -6.02 4.33 26.84
CA PHE A 80 -4.80 5.14 26.93
C PHE A 80 -5.07 6.55 26.43
N GLU A 81 -4.48 7.53 27.11
CA GLU A 81 -4.54 8.94 26.73
C GLU A 81 -3.30 9.30 25.90
N PRO A 82 -3.45 9.66 24.61
CA PRO A 82 -2.32 10.11 23.81
C PRO A 82 -1.89 11.51 24.23
N VAL A 83 -0.58 11.69 24.45
CA VAL A 83 0.02 12.98 24.80
C VAL A 83 0.84 13.49 23.62
N TYR A 84 0.71 14.79 23.35
CA TYR A 84 1.38 15.46 22.24
C TYR A 84 2.18 16.65 22.75
N THR A 85 3.17 17.04 21.97
CA THR A 85 3.97 18.24 22.21
C THR A 85 3.12 19.49 21.97
N ASP A 86 3.08 20.38 22.97
CA ASP A 86 2.39 21.66 22.85
C ASP A 86 3.02 22.55 21.79
N ALA A 87 2.20 23.33 21.06
CA ALA A 87 2.70 24.26 20.04
C ALA A 87 3.65 25.35 20.59
N ALA A 88 3.60 25.61 21.90
CA ALA A 88 4.47 26.57 22.60
C ALA A 88 5.68 25.90 23.28
N ALA A 89 5.90 24.60 23.10
CA ALA A 89 7.05 23.91 23.67
C ALA A 89 8.37 24.50 23.13
N SER A 90 9.37 24.54 24.01
CA SER A 90 10.72 25.03 23.67
C SER A 90 11.72 23.90 23.76
N PHE A 91 12.65 23.86 22.80
CA PHE A 91 13.68 22.85 22.69
C PHE A 91 15.05 23.46 22.92
N CYS A 92 15.94 22.73 23.60
CA CYS A 92 17.31 23.18 23.81
C CYS A 92 18.17 23.16 22.53
N ALA A 93 17.75 22.39 21.52
CA ALA A 93 18.30 22.35 20.18
C ALA A 93 17.25 21.78 19.22
N ASP A 94 17.26 22.25 17.97
CA ASP A 94 16.42 21.75 16.88
C ASP A 94 17.33 21.37 15.71
N TYR A 95 17.12 20.17 15.17
CA TYR A 95 17.89 19.63 14.06
C TYR A 95 16.95 19.17 12.96
N LYS A 96 17.29 19.52 11.72
CA LYS A 96 16.50 19.17 10.53
C LYS A 96 17.34 18.38 9.53
N TRP A 97 16.91 17.15 9.25
CA TRP A 97 17.56 16.29 8.27
C TRP A 97 16.71 16.13 7.01
N ASP A 98 17.34 16.38 5.87
CA ASP A 98 16.80 16.02 4.57
C ASP A 98 17.18 14.56 4.27
N VAL A 99 16.29 13.64 4.66
CA VAL A 99 16.48 12.20 4.46
C VAL A 99 16.57 11.81 2.98
N SER A 100 16.27 12.71 2.04
CA SER A 100 16.50 12.43 0.63
C SER A 100 17.98 12.37 0.23
N LYS A 101 18.85 12.94 1.06
CA LYS A 101 20.29 12.95 0.83
C LYS A 101 21.01 11.83 1.58
N LEU A 102 20.28 10.99 2.31
CA LEU A 102 20.84 9.91 3.09
C LEU A 102 21.32 8.78 2.18
N GLU A 103 22.44 8.18 2.55
CA GLU A 103 23.00 6.99 1.91
C GLU A 103 23.10 5.85 2.93
N PRO A 104 23.26 4.59 2.52
CA PRO A 104 23.48 3.49 3.46
C PRO A 104 24.71 3.75 4.32
N LEU A 105 24.53 3.71 5.64
CA LEU A 105 25.56 4.08 6.61
C LEU A 105 26.08 2.85 7.37
N VAL A 106 27.30 3.01 7.86
CA VAL A 106 27.91 2.13 8.85
C VAL A 106 28.52 2.95 9.98
N ALA A 107 28.38 2.50 11.22
CA ALA A 107 29.22 3.01 12.31
C ALA A 107 30.47 2.13 12.41
N ALA A 108 31.61 2.68 12.02
CA ALA A 108 32.88 1.99 12.07
C ALA A 108 33.35 1.82 13.53
N PRO A 109 34.17 0.80 13.83
CA PRO A 109 34.70 0.62 15.18
C PRO A 109 35.50 1.85 15.66
N HIS A 110 35.57 2.16 16.95
CA HIS A 110 34.91 1.48 18.08
C HIS A 110 33.88 2.39 18.76
N SER A 111 33.10 3.14 17.97
CA SER A 111 32.08 4.04 18.50
C SER A 111 30.85 4.13 17.60
N PRO A 112 29.62 4.19 18.15
CA PRO A 112 28.40 4.38 17.36
C PRO A 112 28.37 5.69 16.55
N ASP A 113 29.10 6.72 16.97
CA ASP A 113 29.19 8.01 16.26
C ASP A 113 30.29 8.08 15.19
N ASN A 114 31.12 7.03 15.04
CA ASN A 114 32.09 6.94 13.95
C ASN A 114 31.40 6.56 12.63
N ARG A 115 30.51 7.45 12.18
CA ARG A 115 29.67 7.29 11.01
C ARG A 115 30.49 7.40 9.73
N LYS A 116 30.36 6.40 8.87
CA LYS A 116 30.82 6.40 7.48
C LYS A 116 29.70 5.93 6.58
N THR A 117 29.76 6.24 5.29
CA THR A 117 28.96 5.55 4.29
C THR A 117 29.46 4.12 4.11
N ALA A 118 28.58 3.21 3.72
CA ALA A 118 28.98 1.83 3.41
C ALA A 118 30.04 1.77 2.29
N ARG A 119 30.03 2.73 1.36
CA ARG A 119 31.01 2.82 0.25
C ARG A 119 32.41 3.18 0.72
N GLU A 120 32.53 4.09 1.70
CA GLU A 120 33.81 4.47 2.29
C GLU A 120 34.51 3.32 3.03
N CYS A 121 33.77 2.27 3.37
CA CYS A 121 34.29 1.06 4.01
C CYS A 121 34.40 -0.13 3.05
N SER A 122 34.25 0.06 1.73
CA SER A 122 34.14 -1.05 0.77
C SER A 122 35.38 -1.95 0.63
N ASP A 123 36.53 -1.49 1.13
CA ASP A 123 37.80 -2.21 1.22
C ASP A 123 37.94 -3.04 2.51
N VAL A 124 37.03 -2.84 3.49
CA VAL A 124 37.03 -3.58 4.75
C VAL A 124 36.56 -5.01 4.51
N LYS A 125 37.50 -5.95 4.55
CA LYS A 125 37.22 -7.39 4.55
C LYS A 125 36.55 -7.77 5.86
N ILE A 126 35.51 -8.60 5.78
CA ILE A 126 34.76 -9.06 6.95
C ILE A 126 34.90 -10.57 7.10
N ASP A 127 34.80 -11.05 8.34
CA ASP A 127 34.88 -12.48 8.67
C ASP A 127 33.51 -13.08 8.94
N ARG A 128 32.53 -12.25 9.36
CA ARG A 128 31.16 -12.68 9.66
C ARG A 128 30.14 -11.56 9.59
N VAL A 129 28.87 -11.95 9.56
CA VAL A 129 27.71 -11.05 9.68
C VAL A 129 26.78 -11.51 10.79
N TYR A 130 26.24 -10.56 11.54
CA TYR A 130 25.22 -10.80 12.57
C TYR A 130 23.97 -9.96 12.29
N ILE A 131 22.84 -10.62 12.03
CA ILE A 131 21.52 -9.98 11.85
C ILE A 131 20.62 -10.42 13.01
N GLY A 132 20.32 -9.47 13.88
CA GLY A 132 19.60 -9.69 15.12
C GLY A 132 19.81 -8.55 16.12
N SER A 133 19.30 -8.71 17.35
CA SER A 133 19.20 -7.70 18.43
C SER A 133 17.87 -6.92 18.42
N CYS A 134 17.61 -6.18 19.50
CA CYS A 134 16.46 -5.28 19.60
C CYS A 134 16.43 -4.20 18.49
N THR A 135 17.57 -3.85 17.90
CA THR A 135 17.68 -2.88 16.81
C THR A 135 17.56 -3.47 15.40
N GLY A 136 17.75 -4.77 15.22
CA GLY A 136 17.88 -5.37 13.88
C GLY A 136 17.40 -6.81 13.77
N GLY A 137 16.58 -7.26 14.72
CA GLY A 137 16.03 -8.60 14.80
C GLY A 137 14.51 -8.63 14.93
N LYS A 138 13.81 -7.61 14.43
CA LYS A 138 12.35 -7.56 14.34
C LYS A 138 11.87 -8.18 13.03
N THR A 139 10.57 -8.38 12.86
CA THR A 139 10.04 -9.10 11.69
C THR A 139 10.43 -8.37 10.40
N GLU A 140 10.24 -7.06 10.32
CA GLU A 140 10.61 -6.27 9.13
C GLU A 140 12.11 -6.26 8.83
N ASP A 141 12.97 -6.39 9.86
CA ASP A 141 14.42 -6.47 9.69
C ASP A 141 14.82 -7.74 8.92
N PHE A 142 14.25 -8.90 9.31
CA PHE A 142 14.48 -10.16 8.60
C PHE A 142 13.84 -10.17 7.22
N MET A 143 12.64 -9.60 7.06
CA MET A 143 12.00 -9.47 5.75
C MET A 143 12.88 -8.65 4.79
N SER A 144 13.49 -7.57 5.28
CA SER A 144 14.40 -6.74 4.49
C SER A 144 15.66 -7.50 4.07
N ALA A 145 16.31 -8.20 5.00
CA ALA A 145 17.47 -9.04 4.69
C ALA A 145 17.13 -10.16 3.69
N ALA A 146 16.00 -10.85 3.88
CA ALA A 146 15.52 -11.91 3.01
C ALA A 146 15.24 -11.41 1.58
N LYS A 147 14.58 -10.24 1.44
CA LYS A 147 14.35 -9.62 0.12
C LYS A 147 15.66 -9.42 -0.65
N LEU A 148 16.72 -8.96 0.03
CA LEU A 148 18.02 -8.76 -0.60
C LEU A 148 18.66 -10.09 -1.01
N PHE A 149 18.67 -11.09 -0.13
CA PHE A 149 19.21 -12.43 -0.46
C PHE A 149 18.46 -13.08 -1.63
N HIS A 150 17.13 -13.05 -1.60
CA HIS A 150 16.29 -13.59 -2.66
C HIS A 150 16.53 -12.89 -4.00
N ARG A 151 16.66 -11.56 -4.01
CA ARG A 151 16.98 -10.80 -5.23
C ARG A 151 18.37 -11.13 -5.76
N ALA A 152 19.35 -11.22 -4.86
CA ALA A 152 20.73 -11.48 -5.24
C ALA A 152 20.91 -12.88 -5.85
N LYS A 153 20.12 -13.89 -5.41
CA LYS A 153 20.23 -15.30 -5.82
C LYS A 153 21.67 -15.82 -5.73
N ARG A 154 22.34 -15.49 -4.63
CA ARG A 154 23.75 -15.82 -4.36
C ARG A 154 23.88 -16.34 -2.93
N GLN A 155 24.90 -17.17 -2.72
CA GLN A 155 25.26 -17.62 -1.39
C GLN A 155 26.11 -16.58 -0.65
N VAL A 156 25.97 -16.54 0.67
CA VAL A 156 26.83 -15.75 1.54
C VAL A 156 28.27 -16.27 1.47
N LYS A 157 29.23 -15.35 1.57
CA LYS A 157 30.66 -15.67 1.54
C LYS A 157 31.29 -15.80 2.92
N VAL A 158 30.59 -15.35 3.94
CA VAL A 158 31.02 -15.38 5.34
C VAL A 158 29.89 -15.93 6.21
N PRO A 159 30.21 -16.59 7.34
CA PRO A 159 29.22 -17.03 8.31
C PRO A 159 28.25 -15.90 8.66
N THR A 160 26.97 -16.16 8.42
CA THR A 160 25.89 -15.19 8.66
C THR A 160 24.96 -15.75 9.73
N TYR A 161 24.94 -15.09 10.88
CA TYR A 161 24.18 -15.50 12.06
C TYR A 161 22.88 -14.70 12.15
N LEU A 162 21.77 -15.42 12.37
CA LEU A 162 20.43 -14.87 12.42
C LEU A 162 19.83 -15.09 13.81
N VAL A 163 19.51 -14.02 14.52
CA VAL A 163 19.03 -14.09 15.92
C VAL A 163 17.80 -13.18 16.11
N PRO A 164 16.59 -13.76 16.06
CA PRO A 164 15.35 -13.00 16.26
C PRO A 164 15.24 -12.36 17.64
N ALA A 165 14.53 -11.22 17.72
CA ALA A 165 14.39 -10.47 18.96
C ALA A 165 13.40 -11.12 19.94
N THR A 166 12.39 -11.83 19.44
CA THR A 166 11.34 -12.47 20.27
C THR A 166 10.89 -13.80 19.68
N GLN A 167 10.17 -14.61 20.47
CA GLN A 167 9.57 -15.87 20.02
C GLN A 167 8.57 -15.66 18.88
N LYS A 168 7.81 -14.56 18.93
CA LYS A 168 6.90 -14.20 17.83
C LYS A 168 7.67 -13.95 16.53
N VAL A 169 8.73 -13.15 16.57
CA VAL A 169 9.55 -12.87 15.38
C VAL A 169 10.22 -14.15 14.86
N TRP A 170 10.68 -15.02 15.77
CA TRP A 170 11.21 -16.32 15.39
C TRP A 170 10.16 -17.13 14.63
N ALA A 171 8.92 -17.23 15.13
CA ALA A 171 7.84 -17.88 14.40
C ALA A 171 7.54 -17.20 13.06
N ASP A 172 7.49 -15.86 13.01
CA ASP A 172 7.23 -15.08 11.79
C ASP A 172 8.26 -15.41 10.68
N VAL A 173 9.54 -15.59 11.03
CA VAL A 173 10.62 -15.95 10.08
C VAL A 173 10.35 -17.28 9.36
N TYR A 174 9.69 -18.24 10.03
CA TYR A 174 9.36 -19.56 9.46
C TYR A 174 7.97 -19.65 8.85
N THR A 175 7.07 -18.69 9.12
CA THR A 175 5.64 -18.84 8.81
C THR A 175 5.10 -17.77 7.88
N LEU A 176 5.66 -16.56 7.92
CA LEU A 176 5.21 -15.47 7.08
C LEU A 176 5.94 -15.50 5.73
N PRO A 177 5.21 -15.46 4.60
CA PRO A 177 5.84 -15.31 3.29
C PRO A 177 6.45 -13.92 3.16
N VAL A 178 7.66 -13.84 2.63
CA VAL A 178 8.34 -12.57 2.37
C VAL A 178 7.70 -11.91 1.15
N PRO A 179 7.18 -10.67 1.28
CA PRO A 179 6.55 -9.97 0.17
C PRO A 179 7.51 -9.81 -1.01
N GLY A 180 7.08 -10.26 -2.19
CA GLY A 180 7.87 -10.17 -3.42
C GLY A 180 8.95 -11.25 -3.58
N CYS A 181 8.90 -12.35 -2.82
CA CYS A 181 9.87 -13.45 -2.91
C CYS A 181 9.22 -14.81 -3.23
N ASP A 182 8.37 -14.86 -4.26
CA ASP A 182 7.74 -16.09 -4.77
C ASP A 182 6.95 -16.91 -3.73
N GLY A 183 6.47 -16.26 -2.66
CA GLY A 183 5.75 -16.90 -1.57
C GLY A 183 6.64 -17.62 -0.55
N LYS A 184 7.97 -17.54 -0.69
CA LYS A 184 8.92 -18.13 0.25
C LYS A 184 8.94 -17.39 1.58
N THR A 185 9.12 -18.13 2.65
CA THR A 185 9.38 -17.62 3.99
C THR A 185 10.82 -17.09 4.11
N ALA A 186 11.08 -16.30 5.15
CA ALA A 186 12.43 -15.78 5.37
C ALA A 186 13.41 -16.92 5.65
N ALA A 187 12.99 -17.94 6.42
CA ALA A 187 13.79 -19.13 6.71
C ALA A 187 14.25 -19.88 5.44
N GLU A 188 13.34 -20.13 4.49
CA GLU A 188 13.68 -20.80 3.21
C GLU A 188 14.70 -20.00 2.42
N ILE A 189 14.53 -18.67 2.35
CA ILE A 189 15.46 -17.78 1.64
C ILE A 189 16.83 -17.77 2.33
N PHE A 190 16.86 -17.74 3.66
CA PHE A 190 18.11 -17.78 4.42
C PHE A 190 18.85 -19.11 4.24
N GLU A 191 18.14 -20.22 4.21
CA GLU A 191 18.70 -21.54 3.92
C GLU A 191 19.28 -21.59 2.50
N GLU A 192 18.54 -21.11 1.50
CA GLU A 192 19.01 -21.03 0.11
C GLU A 192 20.26 -20.15 -0.06
N ALA A 193 20.34 -19.06 0.71
CA ALA A 193 21.49 -18.17 0.73
C ALA A 193 22.69 -18.75 1.50
N GLY A 194 22.54 -19.87 2.21
CA GLY A 194 23.60 -20.49 3.01
C GLY A 194 23.85 -19.79 4.36
N CYS A 195 22.86 -19.07 4.88
CA CYS A 195 22.92 -18.51 6.24
C CYS A 195 22.84 -19.64 7.30
N THR A 196 23.30 -19.34 8.51
CA THR A 196 23.06 -20.23 9.65
C THR A 196 21.57 -20.26 9.96
N THR A 197 21.02 -21.43 10.30
CA THR A 197 19.63 -21.57 10.74
C THR A 197 19.30 -20.55 11.84
N PRO A 198 18.17 -19.81 11.73
CA PRO A 198 17.78 -18.84 12.74
C PRO A 198 17.75 -19.44 14.15
N ALA A 199 18.59 -18.88 15.03
CA ALA A 199 18.71 -19.35 16.40
C ALA A 199 17.52 -18.95 17.26
N ALA A 200 17.42 -19.55 18.45
CA ALA A 200 16.44 -19.12 19.44
C ALA A 200 16.69 -17.64 19.84
N PRO A 201 15.63 -16.86 20.11
CA PRO A 201 15.76 -15.46 20.50
C PRO A 201 16.67 -15.24 21.71
N SER A 202 17.65 -14.35 21.57
CA SER A 202 18.59 -14.01 22.65
C SER A 202 19.31 -12.69 22.41
N CYS A 203 19.60 -11.96 23.49
CA CYS A 203 20.45 -10.76 23.47
C CYS A 203 21.92 -11.06 23.84
N ALA A 204 22.27 -12.33 24.12
CA ALA A 204 23.52 -12.68 24.78
C ALA A 204 24.78 -12.25 23.99
N ALA A 205 24.78 -12.38 22.66
CA ALA A 205 25.90 -11.94 21.82
C ALA A 205 26.09 -10.41 21.82
N CYS A 206 25.01 -9.63 21.97
CA CYS A 206 25.05 -8.17 22.04
C CYS A 206 25.75 -7.65 23.30
N LEU A 207 25.82 -8.47 24.35
CA LEU A 207 26.47 -8.16 25.64
C LEU A 207 27.82 -8.85 25.80
N GLY A 208 28.29 -9.59 24.79
CA GLY A 208 29.54 -10.33 24.85
C GLY A 208 29.51 -11.44 25.90
N GLY A 209 28.38 -12.16 25.99
CA GLY A 209 28.10 -13.21 26.98
C GLY A 209 29.18 -14.31 27.12
N PRO A 210 28.93 -15.36 27.92
CA PRO A 210 29.87 -16.46 28.14
C PRO A 210 30.42 -17.06 26.83
N ARG A 211 31.60 -17.71 26.88
CA ARG A 211 32.33 -18.17 25.68
C ARG A 211 31.54 -19.10 24.74
N ASP A 212 30.54 -19.80 25.28
CA ASP A 212 29.61 -20.70 24.60
C ASP A 212 28.35 -20.00 24.04
N THR A 213 28.23 -18.69 24.22
CA THR A 213 27.14 -17.89 23.64
C THR A 213 27.14 -18.01 22.12
N PHE A 214 25.97 -18.36 21.57
CA PHE A 214 25.77 -18.44 20.12
C PHE A 214 26.16 -17.12 19.43
N ALA A 215 26.91 -17.24 18.33
CA ALA A 215 27.40 -16.13 17.52
C ALA A 215 28.29 -15.09 18.25
N ARG A 216 28.77 -15.39 19.47
CA ARG A 216 29.82 -14.60 20.12
C ARG A 216 31.09 -14.59 19.26
N MET A 217 31.75 -13.45 19.19
CA MET A 217 33.09 -13.33 18.62
C MET A 217 34.11 -13.81 19.64
N ASN A 218 34.59 -15.05 19.47
CA ASN A 218 35.61 -15.63 20.36
C ASN A 218 37.03 -15.22 19.97
N GLU A 219 37.23 -14.84 18.71
CA GLU A 219 38.51 -14.46 18.09
C GLU A 219 38.47 -12.98 17.63
N PRO A 220 39.62 -12.37 17.29
CA PRO A 220 39.71 -10.98 16.79
C PRO A 220 39.20 -10.85 15.33
N GLU A 221 37.90 -11.06 15.15
CA GLU A 221 37.22 -11.03 13.84
C GLU A 221 36.66 -9.63 13.52
N VAL A 222 36.41 -9.39 12.23
CA VAL A 222 35.66 -8.24 11.72
C VAL A 222 34.22 -8.65 11.41
N CYS A 223 33.26 -8.00 12.06
CA CYS A 223 31.83 -8.32 11.97
C CYS A 223 31.01 -7.11 11.49
N VAL A 224 30.14 -7.32 10.52
CA VAL A 224 29.04 -6.38 10.25
C VAL A 224 27.82 -6.82 11.03
N SER A 225 27.30 -5.95 11.88
CA SER A 225 26.26 -6.28 12.85
C SER A 225 25.10 -5.29 12.83
N THR A 226 23.88 -5.79 12.99
CA THR A 226 22.69 -4.95 13.17
C THR A 226 22.42 -4.57 14.65
N THR A 227 23.37 -4.85 15.56
CA THR A 227 23.34 -4.41 16.96
C THR A 227 23.46 -2.88 17.10
N ASN A 228 23.30 -2.36 18.31
CA ASN A 228 23.37 -0.93 18.61
C ASN A 228 24.75 -0.43 19.06
N ARG A 229 25.67 -1.33 19.46
CA ARG A 229 26.96 -0.95 20.06
C ARG A 229 28.14 -1.72 19.47
N ASN A 230 29.24 -1.01 19.24
CA ASN A 230 30.49 -1.52 18.69
C ASN A 230 31.74 -1.17 19.52
N PHE A 231 31.56 -0.85 20.80
CA PHE A 231 32.68 -0.65 21.73
C PHE A 231 33.57 -1.92 21.83
N PRO A 232 34.85 -1.79 22.19
CA PRO A 232 35.76 -2.94 22.27
C PRO A 232 35.22 -4.03 23.20
N GLY A 233 35.22 -5.28 22.72
CA GLY A 233 34.73 -6.44 23.48
C GLY A 233 33.20 -6.56 23.58
N ARG A 234 32.42 -5.67 22.95
CA ARG A 234 30.96 -5.67 23.08
C ARG A 234 30.30 -6.95 22.59
N MET A 235 30.86 -7.59 21.56
CA MET A 235 30.38 -8.87 21.02
C MET A 235 31.26 -10.07 21.40
N GLY A 236 32.21 -9.88 22.34
CA GLY A 236 33.09 -10.94 22.82
C GLY A 236 34.55 -10.52 22.91
N HIS A 237 35.35 -10.81 21.89
CA HIS A 237 36.78 -10.54 21.87
C HIS A 237 37.08 -9.04 21.85
N LYS A 238 38.04 -8.58 22.67
CA LYS A 238 38.33 -7.15 22.84
C LYS A 238 38.93 -6.49 21.59
N GLU A 239 39.69 -7.25 20.82
CA GLU A 239 40.29 -6.81 19.55
C GLU A 239 39.37 -7.04 18.35
N GLY A 240 38.16 -7.58 18.57
CA GLY A 240 37.16 -7.71 17.52
C GLY A 240 36.65 -6.36 17.05
N GLN A 241 36.39 -6.25 15.75
CA GLN A 241 35.91 -5.02 15.11
C GLN A 241 34.46 -5.19 14.68
N VAL A 242 33.58 -4.30 15.13
CA VAL A 242 32.14 -4.35 14.81
C VAL A 242 31.72 -3.10 14.03
N TYR A 243 31.21 -3.32 12.82
CA TYR A 243 30.61 -2.29 11.98
C TYR A 243 29.09 -2.36 12.15
N LEU A 244 28.49 -1.32 12.72
CA LEU A 244 27.03 -1.29 12.90
C LEU A 244 26.35 -0.87 11.61
N ALA A 245 25.37 -1.63 11.16
CA ALA A 245 24.71 -1.39 9.88
C ALA A 245 23.23 -1.75 9.90
N SER A 246 22.48 -1.32 8.89
CA SER A 246 21.10 -1.77 8.65
C SER A 246 21.06 -3.21 8.15
N PRO A 247 19.93 -3.92 8.30
CA PRO A 247 19.75 -5.28 7.76
C PRO A 247 20.10 -5.42 6.27
N TYR A 248 19.77 -4.42 5.44
CA TYR A 248 20.16 -4.40 4.03
C TYR A 248 21.69 -4.37 3.86
N THR A 249 22.36 -3.42 4.50
CA THR A 249 23.83 -3.29 4.43
C THR A 249 24.52 -4.54 5.00
N ALA A 250 24.00 -5.14 6.07
CA ALA A 250 24.50 -6.39 6.62
C ALA A 250 24.35 -7.57 5.64
N ALA A 251 23.17 -7.75 5.04
CA ALA A 251 22.92 -8.81 4.06
C ALA A 251 23.78 -8.65 2.79
N ALA A 252 23.94 -7.42 2.29
CA ALA A 252 24.83 -7.13 1.17
C ALA A 252 26.29 -7.47 1.50
N SER A 253 26.72 -7.13 2.72
CA SER A 253 28.08 -7.43 3.18
C SER A 253 28.32 -8.93 3.29
N ALA A 254 27.33 -9.70 3.76
CA ALA A 254 27.39 -11.16 3.81
C ALA A 254 27.61 -11.80 2.44
N LEU A 255 26.95 -11.29 1.40
CA LEU A 255 27.12 -11.74 0.02
C LEU A 255 28.45 -11.31 -0.60
N LYS A 256 29.01 -10.17 -0.18
CA LYS A 256 30.25 -9.62 -0.75
C LYS A 256 31.51 -10.17 -0.08
N GLY A 257 31.46 -10.44 1.22
CA GLY A 257 32.61 -10.74 2.08
C GLY A 257 33.42 -9.51 2.50
N PHE A 258 32.89 -8.32 2.20
CA PHE A 258 33.42 -7.01 2.55
C PHE A 258 32.24 -6.13 2.98
N VAL A 259 32.47 -5.04 3.72
CA VAL A 259 31.41 -4.05 3.96
C VAL A 259 30.89 -3.58 2.60
N CYS A 260 29.57 -3.61 2.42
CA CYS A 260 28.96 -3.41 1.12
C CYS A 260 27.78 -2.45 1.17
N ASP A 261 27.73 -1.54 0.21
CA ASP A 261 26.54 -0.76 -0.07
C ASP A 261 25.44 -1.70 -0.64
N PRO A 262 24.25 -1.78 -0.01
CA PRO A 262 23.19 -2.67 -0.47
C PRO A 262 22.65 -2.34 -1.86
N ARG A 263 22.90 -1.12 -2.36
CA ARG A 263 22.57 -0.74 -3.74
C ARG A 263 23.31 -1.61 -4.76
N GLU A 264 24.46 -2.21 -4.43
CA GLU A 264 25.17 -3.12 -5.37
C GLU A 264 24.40 -4.40 -5.71
N TYR A 265 23.54 -4.87 -4.79
CA TYR A 265 22.73 -6.10 -4.97
C TYR A 265 21.29 -5.80 -5.34
N ILE A 266 20.91 -4.53 -5.29
CA ILE A 266 19.57 -4.03 -5.58
C ILE A 266 19.56 -3.21 -6.88
N ALA A 267 20.72 -2.80 -7.40
CA ALA A 267 20.86 -2.20 -8.73
C ALA A 267 21.34 -3.26 -9.75
N SER A 268 20.45 -3.67 -10.64
CA SER A 268 20.80 -4.25 -11.94
C SER A 268 20.28 -3.32 -13.04
N ALA A 269 20.80 -3.46 -14.27
CA ALA A 269 20.73 -2.57 -15.44
C ALA A 269 19.37 -1.94 -15.85
N GLU A 270 18.28 -2.17 -15.12
CA GLU A 270 17.02 -1.40 -15.17
C GLU A 270 17.07 -0.13 -14.26
N ASP A 271 18.12 0.03 -13.45
CA ASP A 271 18.31 1.14 -12.50
C ASP A 271 19.58 2.00 -12.80
N LYS A 272 19.70 2.57 -14.01
CA LYS A 272 20.59 3.72 -14.29
C LYS A 272 19.75 5.00 -14.40
N PRO A 273 20.14 6.13 -13.77
CA PRO A 273 19.38 7.37 -13.87
C PRO A 273 19.56 7.98 -15.27
N ALA A 274 18.46 8.19 -15.99
CA ALA A 274 18.43 9.04 -17.17
C ALA A 274 18.25 10.52 -16.76
N ALA A 275 18.94 11.42 -17.48
CA ALA A 275 18.78 12.88 -17.38
C ALA A 275 17.31 13.32 -17.65
N PRO A 276 16.89 14.52 -17.21
CA PRO A 276 15.53 14.73 -16.70
C PRO A 276 14.44 14.89 -17.77
N ALA A 277 13.30 14.21 -17.58
CA ALA A 277 11.88 14.65 -17.68
C ALA A 277 10.91 13.48 -18.04
N PRO A 278 9.61 13.45 -17.66
CA PRO A 278 8.90 14.12 -16.55
C PRO A 278 8.24 13.12 -15.53
N ALA A 279 8.12 13.56 -14.27
CA ALA A 279 7.35 13.06 -13.11
C ALA A 279 6.86 11.57 -13.03
N ALA A 280 7.34 10.83 -12.01
CA ALA A 280 6.64 9.63 -11.52
C ALA A 280 5.39 10.01 -10.72
N ALA A 281 4.30 9.29 -10.99
CA ALA A 281 2.93 9.61 -10.63
C ALA A 281 2.61 9.51 -9.11
N PRO A 282 1.55 10.19 -8.64
CA PRO A 282 1.21 10.29 -7.23
C PRO A 282 0.85 8.94 -6.61
N LYS A 283 1.39 8.63 -5.43
CA LYS A 283 0.93 7.48 -4.60
C LYS A 283 -0.38 7.79 -3.87
N THR A 284 -0.60 9.08 -3.64
CA THR A 284 -1.79 9.64 -3.04
C THR A 284 -2.44 10.61 -4.01
N SER A 285 -3.74 10.76 -3.91
CA SER A 285 -4.50 11.74 -4.67
C SER A 285 -5.26 12.62 -3.69
N ASN A 286 -5.12 13.92 -3.87
CA ASN A 286 -5.86 14.95 -3.15
C ASN A 286 -6.40 16.00 -4.12
N ILE A 287 -6.98 15.53 -5.23
CA ILE A 287 -7.43 16.42 -6.33
C ILE A 287 -8.63 17.25 -5.89
N ILE A 288 -9.56 16.64 -5.16
CA ILE A 288 -10.68 17.28 -4.49
C ILE A 288 -10.33 17.35 -2.99
N GLU A 289 -9.95 18.54 -2.52
CA GLU A 289 -9.48 18.75 -1.14
C GLU A 289 -10.56 18.44 -0.09
N SER A 290 -11.83 18.78 -0.37
CA SER A 290 -12.94 18.48 0.55
C SER A 290 -13.19 16.98 0.72
N ALA A 291 -12.73 16.16 -0.23
CA ALA A 291 -12.83 14.70 -0.15
C ALA A 291 -11.75 14.08 0.74
N GLY A 292 -10.64 14.80 1.00
CA GLY A 292 -9.46 14.32 1.73
C GLY A 292 -8.43 13.61 0.84
N GLU A 293 -7.19 13.53 1.32
CA GLU A 293 -6.12 12.81 0.64
C GLU A 293 -6.32 11.29 0.79
N THR A 294 -6.08 10.54 -0.29
CA THR A 294 -6.23 9.09 -0.28
C THR A 294 -5.16 8.38 -1.10
N GLN A 295 -4.82 7.15 -0.70
CA GLN A 295 -3.93 6.32 -1.48
C GLN A 295 -4.64 5.81 -2.74
N LEU A 296 -3.98 5.97 -3.88
CA LEU A 296 -4.48 5.44 -5.13
C LEU A 296 -4.39 3.90 -5.12
N PRO A 297 -5.39 3.16 -5.61
CA PRO A 297 -5.36 1.69 -5.62
C PRO A 297 -4.08 1.15 -6.26
N ASN A 298 -3.43 0.20 -5.58
CA ASN A 298 -2.14 -0.39 -5.98
C ASN A 298 -1.02 0.64 -6.24
N GLY A 299 -1.10 1.83 -5.62
CA GLY A 299 -0.09 2.90 -5.68
C GLY A 299 -0.02 3.69 -6.99
N VAL A 300 -0.79 3.29 -8.02
CA VAL A 300 -0.83 3.94 -9.34
C VAL A 300 -2.25 4.32 -9.79
N GLY A 301 -3.26 3.91 -9.01
CA GLY A 301 -4.67 4.11 -9.35
C GLY A 301 -5.14 3.14 -10.42
N ASP A 302 -4.60 1.93 -10.44
CA ASP A 302 -4.87 0.93 -11.47
C ASP A 302 -4.80 -0.50 -10.89
N VAL A 303 -5.16 -1.52 -11.66
CA VAL A 303 -4.93 -2.93 -11.29
C VAL A 303 -3.42 -3.23 -11.21
N ALA A 304 -3.03 -4.03 -10.21
CA ALA A 304 -1.62 -4.38 -9.99
C ALA A 304 -1.01 -5.06 -11.23
N LYS A 305 -0.02 -4.40 -11.85
CA LYS A 305 0.66 -4.88 -13.06
C LYS A 305 1.48 -6.16 -12.81
N ASP A 306 1.93 -6.35 -11.59
CA ASP A 306 2.71 -7.47 -11.08
C ASP A 306 1.88 -8.49 -10.30
N GLY A 307 0.60 -8.18 -10.02
CA GLY A 307 -0.33 -9.04 -9.29
C GLY A 307 -1.05 -10.08 -10.15
N ALA A 308 -2.24 -10.49 -9.72
CA ALA A 308 -3.04 -11.54 -10.37
C ALA A 308 -3.27 -11.30 -11.88
N CYS A 309 -3.31 -10.04 -12.29
CA CYS A 309 -3.51 -9.62 -13.67
C CYS A 309 -2.25 -9.59 -14.54
N LYS A 310 -1.05 -9.85 -14.03
CA LYS A 310 0.22 -9.72 -14.77
C LYS A 310 0.21 -10.43 -16.13
N ALA A 311 -0.14 -11.72 -16.15
CA ALA A 311 -0.07 -12.50 -17.40
C ALA A 311 -1.22 -12.18 -18.37
N ASP A 312 -2.34 -11.65 -17.89
CA ASP A 312 -3.48 -11.27 -18.75
C ASP A 312 -3.30 -9.85 -19.29
N ALA A 313 -2.75 -8.94 -18.48
CA ALA A 313 -2.28 -7.63 -18.91
C ALA A 313 -1.23 -7.73 -20.01
N ALA A 314 -0.23 -8.61 -19.85
CA ALA A 314 0.78 -8.84 -20.88
C ALA A 314 0.21 -9.47 -22.16
N ALA A 315 -0.86 -10.27 -22.04
CA ALA A 315 -1.51 -10.92 -23.18
C ALA A 315 -2.42 -9.97 -23.96
N PHE A 316 -3.23 -9.16 -23.27
CA PHE A 316 -4.33 -8.40 -23.86
C PHE A 316 -4.13 -6.89 -23.90
N CYS A 317 -3.23 -6.34 -23.08
CA CYS A 317 -3.11 -4.90 -22.82
C CYS A 317 -1.70 -4.38 -23.06
N LYS A 318 -1.07 -4.81 -24.17
CA LYS A 318 0.32 -4.48 -24.52
C LYS A 318 0.56 -2.98 -24.70
N ASP A 319 -0.44 -2.26 -25.20
CA ASP A 319 -0.36 -0.82 -25.48
C ASP A 319 -0.90 0.04 -24.31
N ALA A 320 -1.43 -0.59 -23.25
CA ALA A 320 -1.99 0.13 -22.11
C ALA A 320 -0.88 0.53 -21.12
N THR A 321 -0.64 1.83 -20.99
CA THR A 321 0.20 2.37 -19.92
C THR A 321 -0.51 2.28 -18.56
N PRO A 322 0.06 1.60 -17.55
CA PRO A 322 -0.53 1.52 -16.21
C PRO A 322 -0.69 2.89 -15.55
N GLY A 323 -1.74 3.03 -14.75
CA GLY A 323 -2.08 4.25 -14.02
C GLY A 323 -3.35 4.90 -14.53
N GLU A 324 -4.05 5.61 -13.65
CA GLU A 324 -5.35 6.25 -13.92
C GLU A 324 -6.43 5.25 -14.43
N GLY A 325 -6.35 3.99 -13.99
CA GLY A 325 -7.30 2.93 -14.35
C GLY A 325 -7.22 2.48 -15.81
N ARG A 326 -6.21 2.88 -16.59
CA ARG A 326 -6.10 2.55 -18.02
C ARG A 326 -5.87 1.05 -18.26
N LEU A 327 -5.09 0.39 -17.40
CA LEU A 327 -4.88 -1.05 -17.47
C LEU A 327 -6.16 -1.81 -17.06
N ALA A 328 -6.83 -1.36 -16.00
CA ALA A 328 -8.12 -1.87 -15.56
C ALA A 328 -9.16 -1.75 -16.67
N MET A 329 -9.27 -0.59 -17.33
CA MET A 329 -10.20 -0.38 -18.46
C MET A 329 -9.94 -1.35 -19.62
N CYS A 330 -8.68 -1.60 -19.96
CA CYS A 330 -8.33 -2.57 -20.99
C CYS A 330 -8.82 -3.98 -20.62
N LEU A 331 -8.56 -4.42 -19.39
CA LEU A 331 -8.99 -5.73 -18.90
C LEU A 331 -10.52 -5.83 -18.79
N ILE A 332 -11.19 -4.80 -18.29
CA ILE A 332 -12.66 -4.72 -18.23
C ILE A 332 -13.27 -4.86 -19.62
N LYS A 333 -12.71 -4.15 -20.61
CA LYS A 333 -13.17 -4.25 -22.01
C LYS A 333 -13.03 -5.67 -22.53
N ARG A 334 -11.91 -6.34 -22.22
CA ARG A 334 -11.66 -7.73 -22.63
C ARG A 334 -12.64 -8.71 -21.96
N ILE A 335 -12.91 -8.54 -20.67
CA ILE A 335 -13.88 -9.35 -19.92
C ILE A 335 -15.28 -9.19 -20.54
N LYS A 336 -15.72 -7.95 -20.78
CA LYS A 336 -17.02 -7.68 -21.42
C LYS A 336 -17.14 -8.27 -22.82
N GLN A 337 -16.08 -8.17 -23.63
CA GLN A 337 -16.08 -8.78 -24.97
C GLN A 337 -16.22 -10.30 -24.90
N ALA A 338 -15.56 -10.96 -23.94
CA ALA A 338 -15.66 -12.39 -23.74
C ALA A 338 -17.07 -12.81 -23.29
N GLN A 339 -17.68 -12.07 -22.36
CA GLN A 339 -19.05 -12.28 -21.89
C GLN A 339 -20.10 -12.12 -23.01
N GLN A 340 -19.84 -11.25 -23.99
CA GLN A 340 -20.71 -11.03 -25.14
C GLN A 340 -20.49 -12.05 -26.27
N GLY A 341 -19.67 -13.08 -26.07
CA GLY A 341 -19.37 -14.10 -27.08
C GLY A 341 -18.53 -13.59 -28.26
N ASN A 342 -18.00 -12.37 -28.17
CA ASN A 342 -17.31 -11.67 -29.27
C ASN A 342 -15.81 -12.00 -29.36
N VAL A 343 -15.35 -13.07 -28.71
CA VAL A 343 -13.91 -13.39 -28.59
C VAL A 343 -13.67 -14.89 -28.78
N ALA A 344 -12.87 -15.25 -29.79
CA ALA A 344 -12.23 -16.56 -29.89
C ALA A 344 -10.83 -16.51 -29.24
N GLY A 345 -10.53 -17.44 -28.34
CA GLY A 345 -9.19 -17.61 -27.74
C GLY A 345 -9.14 -17.43 -26.22
N ARG A 346 -7.93 -17.17 -25.70
CA ARG A 346 -7.63 -17.11 -24.25
C ARG A 346 -8.49 -16.04 -23.56
N MET A 347 -9.15 -16.44 -22.46
CA MET A 347 -9.93 -15.57 -21.57
C MET A 347 -9.05 -14.95 -20.47
N VAL A 348 -9.54 -13.89 -19.84
CA VAL A 348 -8.93 -13.36 -18.61
C VAL A 348 -9.08 -14.42 -17.51
N ARG A 349 -8.04 -14.64 -16.70
CA ARG A 349 -8.09 -15.68 -15.67
C ARG A 349 -8.98 -15.23 -14.51
N PRO A 350 -9.73 -16.13 -13.85
CA PRO A 350 -10.63 -15.78 -12.74
C PRO A 350 -9.97 -14.93 -11.64
N LYS A 351 -8.73 -15.26 -11.26
CA LYS A 351 -7.96 -14.47 -10.27
C LYS A 351 -7.72 -13.02 -10.70
N CYS A 352 -7.57 -12.75 -12.00
CA CYS A 352 -7.45 -11.39 -12.50
C CYS A 352 -8.82 -10.70 -12.56
N GLU A 353 -9.89 -11.41 -12.91
CA GLU A 353 -11.26 -10.86 -12.85
C GLU A 353 -11.63 -10.44 -11.43
N GLU A 354 -11.32 -11.27 -10.43
CA GLU A 354 -11.47 -10.95 -9.01
C GLU A 354 -10.65 -9.70 -8.62
N ALA A 355 -9.40 -9.60 -9.08
CA ALA A 355 -8.55 -8.45 -8.81
C ALA A 355 -9.06 -7.16 -9.48
N VAL A 356 -9.67 -7.26 -10.68
CA VAL A 356 -10.32 -6.14 -11.37
C VAL A 356 -11.55 -5.69 -10.57
N VAL A 357 -12.36 -6.62 -10.06
CA VAL A 357 -13.50 -6.31 -9.18
C VAL A 357 -13.02 -5.64 -7.89
N ALA A 358 -12.01 -6.20 -7.22
CA ALA A 358 -11.45 -5.63 -6.01
C ALA A 358 -10.90 -4.20 -6.23
N TYR A 359 -10.22 -3.97 -7.35
CA TYR A 359 -9.77 -2.63 -7.76
C TYR A 359 -10.96 -1.66 -7.92
N LYS A 360 -12.03 -2.07 -8.60
CA LYS A 360 -13.21 -1.22 -8.79
C LYS A 360 -13.87 -0.85 -7.46
N VAL A 361 -14.05 -1.83 -6.57
CA VAL A 361 -14.62 -1.62 -5.23
C VAL A 361 -13.74 -0.68 -4.41
N GLU A 362 -12.42 -0.85 -4.46
CA GLU A 362 -11.51 0.01 -3.71
C GLU A 362 -11.52 1.44 -4.27
N ARG A 363 -11.57 1.59 -5.60
CA ARG A 363 -11.68 2.88 -6.28
C ARG A 363 -12.98 3.61 -5.94
N SER A 364 -14.10 2.92 -5.78
CA SER A 364 -15.40 3.57 -5.55
C SER A 364 -15.57 4.15 -4.13
N LYS A 365 -14.72 3.73 -3.18
CA LYS A 365 -14.77 4.22 -1.78
C LYS A 365 -14.39 5.70 -1.64
N HIS A 366 -13.67 6.27 -2.61
CA HIS A 366 -13.18 7.64 -2.49
C HIS A 366 -12.94 8.27 -3.86
N ILE A 367 -13.50 9.45 -4.11
CA ILE A 367 -13.45 10.11 -5.42
C ILE A 367 -12.02 10.37 -5.91
N ASN A 368 -11.09 10.69 -5.00
CA ASN A 368 -9.69 10.91 -5.34
C ASN A 368 -8.98 9.63 -5.80
N LYS A 369 -9.53 8.42 -5.55
CA LYS A 369 -9.01 7.15 -6.07
C LYS A 369 -9.29 6.94 -7.56
N ASP A 370 -10.19 7.73 -8.15
CA ASP A 370 -10.40 7.85 -9.59
C ASP A 370 -9.92 9.23 -10.07
N PRO A 371 -8.65 9.38 -10.47
CA PRO A 371 -8.10 10.68 -10.89
C PRO A 371 -8.82 11.31 -12.09
N ALA A 372 -9.40 10.50 -12.98
CA ALA A 372 -10.12 11.02 -14.15
C ALA A 372 -11.42 11.70 -13.70
N LEU A 373 -12.19 11.01 -12.85
CA LEU A 373 -13.40 11.55 -12.23
C LEU A 373 -13.09 12.76 -11.35
N ALA A 374 -12.06 12.67 -10.49
CA ALA A 374 -11.71 13.75 -9.57
C ALA A 374 -11.29 15.03 -10.28
N ARG A 375 -10.53 14.94 -11.38
CA ARG A 375 -10.16 16.12 -12.19
C ARG A 375 -11.36 16.72 -12.91
N ALA A 376 -12.21 15.88 -13.50
CA ALA A 376 -13.39 16.33 -14.21
C ALA A 376 -14.37 17.06 -13.28
N CYS A 377 -14.47 16.63 -12.03
CA CYS A 377 -15.43 17.14 -11.05
C CYS A 377 -14.84 18.09 -10.01
N LYS A 378 -13.58 18.52 -10.13
CA LYS A 378 -12.88 19.29 -9.09
C LYS A 378 -13.62 20.56 -8.68
N ASP A 379 -13.92 21.41 -9.66
CA ASP A 379 -14.53 22.72 -9.43
C ASP A 379 -16.00 22.59 -8.98
N ASP A 380 -16.69 21.61 -9.54
CA ASP A 380 -18.07 21.28 -9.17
C ASP A 380 -18.17 20.77 -7.72
N ALA A 381 -17.25 19.90 -7.31
CA ALA A 381 -17.18 19.41 -5.92
C ALA A 381 -16.85 20.54 -4.95
N ALA A 382 -15.90 21.41 -5.31
CA ALA A 382 -15.59 22.60 -4.53
C ALA A 382 -16.78 23.56 -4.44
N LYS A 383 -17.68 23.62 -5.42
CA LYS A 383 -18.84 24.52 -5.40
C LYS A 383 -20.02 23.96 -4.62
N PHE A 384 -20.32 22.67 -4.80
CA PHE A 384 -21.57 22.07 -4.34
C PHE A 384 -21.41 21.07 -3.18
N CYS A 385 -20.19 20.57 -2.92
CA CYS A 385 -19.94 19.41 -2.04
C CYS A 385 -18.88 19.68 -0.96
N LYS A 386 -18.73 20.92 -0.50
CA LYS A 386 -17.73 21.29 0.52
C LYS A 386 -17.95 20.63 1.89
N SER A 387 -19.18 20.27 2.22
CA SER A 387 -19.56 19.79 3.56
C SER A 387 -19.49 18.26 3.70
N VAL A 388 -19.06 17.54 2.67
CA VAL A 388 -18.96 16.08 2.66
C VAL A 388 -17.51 15.67 2.44
N SER A 389 -17.10 14.57 3.09
CA SER A 389 -15.75 14.03 2.98
C SER A 389 -15.79 12.50 2.85
N ASP A 390 -15.02 11.98 1.90
CA ASP A 390 -14.89 10.54 1.67
C ASP A 390 -14.04 9.84 2.74
N THR A 391 -13.22 10.60 3.49
CA THR A 391 -12.45 10.07 4.63
C THR A 391 -13.35 9.77 5.83
N SER A 392 -14.43 10.53 6.00
CA SER A 392 -15.41 10.32 7.07
C SER A 392 -16.50 9.35 6.66
N THR A 393 -17.01 9.50 5.43
CA THR A 393 -18.07 8.65 4.89
C THR A 393 -17.71 8.24 3.46
N PRO A 394 -17.24 6.99 3.25
CA PRO A 394 -16.82 6.51 1.94
C PRO A 394 -17.86 6.77 0.84
N GLY A 395 -17.42 7.30 -0.30
CA GLY A 395 -18.24 7.61 -1.48
C GLY A 395 -19.22 8.78 -1.33
N SER A 396 -19.18 9.53 -0.23
CA SER A 396 -20.11 10.64 0.03
C SER A 396 -19.98 11.81 -0.95
N VAL A 397 -18.77 12.10 -1.44
CA VAL A 397 -18.55 13.17 -2.41
C VAL A 397 -19.17 12.81 -3.77
N LEU A 398 -19.03 11.56 -4.21
CA LEU A 398 -19.67 11.08 -5.43
C LEU A 398 -21.21 11.15 -5.33
N ILE A 399 -21.78 10.80 -4.17
CA ILE A 399 -23.23 10.91 -3.94
C ILE A 399 -23.69 12.38 -3.95
N CYS A 400 -22.94 13.29 -3.33
CA CYS A 400 -23.25 14.72 -3.39
C CYS A 400 -23.25 15.26 -4.82
N LEU A 401 -22.25 14.87 -5.62
CA LEU A 401 -22.16 15.27 -7.02
C LEU A 401 -23.34 14.71 -7.84
N ARG A 402 -23.70 13.44 -7.66
CA ARG A 402 -24.91 12.84 -8.27
C ARG A 402 -26.17 13.64 -7.94
N GLY A 403 -26.32 14.06 -6.68
CA GLY A 403 -27.44 14.90 -6.24
C GLY A 403 -27.50 16.29 -6.92
N ASN A 404 -26.38 16.77 -7.47
CA ASN A 404 -26.28 18.07 -8.14
C ASN A 404 -26.12 17.95 -9.68
N GLN A 405 -26.30 16.77 -10.27
CA GLN A 405 -25.93 16.44 -11.65
C GLN A 405 -26.32 17.52 -12.70
N LYS A 406 -27.53 18.08 -12.64
CA LYS A 406 -28.02 19.11 -13.57
C LYS A 406 -27.24 20.44 -13.52
N LYS A 407 -26.54 20.72 -12.41
CA LYS A 407 -25.81 21.97 -12.15
C LYS A 407 -24.31 21.85 -12.44
N LEU A 408 -23.83 20.65 -12.72
CA LEU A 408 -22.41 20.38 -12.93
C LEU A 408 -22.01 20.70 -14.37
N THR A 409 -20.71 20.83 -14.59
CA THR A 409 -20.13 20.94 -15.92
C THR A 409 -20.38 19.69 -16.76
N THR A 410 -20.45 19.83 -18.09
CA THR A 410 -20.63 18.69 -19.01
C THR A 410 -19.54 17.63 -18.85
N GLN A 411 -18.31 18.04 -18.51
CA GLN A 411 -17.20 17.12 -18.27
C GLN A 411 -17.43 16.27 -17.01
N CYS A 412 -17.82 16.89 -15.89
CA CYS A 412 -18.13 16.16 -14.66
C CYS A 412 -19.38 15.27 -14.82
N GLN A 413 -20.42 15.75 -15.52
CA GLN A 413 -21.61 14.96 -15.83
C GLN A 413 -21.27 13.67 -16.58
N GLY A 414 -20.37 13.74 -17.57
CA GLY A 414 -19.93 12.58 -18.34
C GLY A 414 -19.25 11.51 -17.47
N GLU A 415 -18.33 11.92 -16.58
CA GLU A 415 -17.61 11.00 -15.70
C GLU A 415 -18.48 10.42 -14.57
N ILE A 416 -19.42 11.21 -14.03
CA ILE A 416 -20.42 10.70 -13.08
C ILE A 416 -21.28 9.63 -13.74
N LEU A 417 -21.76 9.90 -14.94
CA LEU A 417 -22.59 8.95 -15.69
C LEU A 417 -21.81 7.67 -16.04
N ARG A 418 -20.53 7.77 -16.42
CA ARG A 418 -19.64 6.60 -16.58
C ARG A 418 -19.61 5.76 -15.30
N THR A 419 -19.42 6.42 -14.16
CA THR A 419 -19.33 5.76 -12.85
C THR A 419 -20.68 5.16 -12.43
N GLN A 420 -21.80 5.85 -12.67
CA GLN A 420 -23.14 5.33 -12.41
C GLN A 420 -23.45 4.10 -13.27
N ALA A 421 -23.02 4.06 -14.53
CA ALA A 421 -23.20 2.89 -15.39
C ALA A 421 -22.41 1.67 -14.88
N GLU A 422 -21.20 1.88 -14.33
CA GLU A 422 -20.43 0.80 -13.70
C GLU A 422 -21.09 0.30 -12.40
N ILE A 423 -21.67 1.21 -11.60
CA ILE A 423 -22.43 0.86 -10.39
C ILE A 423 -23.71 0.08 -10.73
N ALA A 424 -24.39 0.43 -11.83
CA ALA A 424 -25.58 -0.29 -12.30
C ALA A 424 -25.25 -1.73 -12.75
N GLU A 425 -24.02 -1.99 -13.21
CA GLU A 425 -23.55 -3.34 -13.53
C GLU A 425 -23.13 -4.14 -12.28
N ASP A 426 -22.62 -3.45 -11.26
CA ASP A 426 -22.11 -4.06 -10.02
C ASP A 426 -22.38 -3.15 -8.82
N TRP A 427 -23.45 -3.46 -8.09
CA TRP A 427 -23.93 -2.66 -6.96
C TRP A 427 -22.92 -2.55 -5.81
N ARG A 428 -21.93 -3.45 -5.73
CA ARG A 428 -20.83 -3.39 -4.74
C ARG A 428 -19.95 -2.15 -4.93
N LEU A 429 -20.05 -1.51 -6.10
CA LEU A 429 -19.34 -0.27 -6.40
C LEU A 429 -20.02 0.97 -5.81
N ASP A 430 -21.18 0.83 -5.16
CA ASP A 430 -21.76 1.90 -4.34
C ASP A 430 -21.51 1.59 -2.85
N PRO A 431 -20.48 2.18 -2.22
CA PRO A 431 -20.03 1.78 -0.89
C PRO A 431 -21.09 1.94 0.19
N GLN A 432 -21.94 2.97 0.08
CA GLN A 432 -22.98 3.25 1.07
C GLN A 432 -24.16 2.30 0.90
N LEU A 433 -24.61 2.05 -0.34
CA LEU A 433 -25.62 1.02 -0.61
C LEU A 433 -25.13 -0.35 -0.13
N TYR A 434 -23.93 -0.75 -0.52
CA TYR A 434 -23.39 -2.07 -0.17
C TYR A 434 -23.22 -2.24 1.36
N SER A 435 -22.70 -1.22 2.04
CA SER A 435 -22.56 -1.24 3.49
C SER A 435 -23.92 -1.32 4.20
N ALA A 436 -24.95 -0.65 3.69
CA ALA A 436 -26.28 -0.67 4.29
C ALA A 436 -27.05 -1.97 3.99
N CYS A 437 -26.90 -2.54 2.80
CA CYS A 437 -27.78 -3.58 2.29
C CYS A 437 -27.17 -4.98 2.17
N SER A 438 -25.85 -5.15 2.32
CA SER A 438 -25.17 -6.45 2.10
C SER A 438 -25.72 -7.60 2.94
N ALA A 439 -26.05 -7.36 4.21
CA ALA A 439 -26.65 -8.37 5.08
C ALA A 439 -28.07 -8.78 4.62
N SER A 440 -28.89 -7.80 4.23
CA SER A 440 -30.25 -8.03 3.72
C SER A 440 -30.22 -8.74 2.37
N ALA A 441 -29.30 -8.35 1.48
CA ALA A 441 -29.12 -9.00 0.18
C ALA A 441 -28.68 -10.47 0.32
N ALA A 442 -27.76 -10.77 1.24
CA ALA A 442 -27.33 -12.14 1.51
C ALA A 442 -28.48 -13.05 1.99
N LYS A 443 -29.48 -12.48 2.68
CA LYS A 443 -30.64 -13.21 3.19
C LYS A 443 -31.79 -13.32 2.18
N LEU A 444 -32.06 -12.25 1.45
CA LEU A 444 -33.28 -12.10 0.63
C LEU A 444 -33.04 -12.29 -0.86
N CYS A 445 -31.80 -12.10 -1.33
CA CYS A 445 -31.44 -11.99 -2.74
C CYS A 445 -30.22 -12.86 -3.11
N ALA A 446 -30.00 -13.97 -2.40
CA ALA A 446 -28.87 -14.86 -2.64
C ALA A 446 -28.83 -15.45 -4.06
N ASP A 447 -30.02 -15.65 -4.66
CA ASP A 447 -30.19 -16.24 -6.00
C ASP A 447 -30.34 -15.18 -7.11
N ALA A 448 -30.15 -13.89 -6.81
CA ALA A 448 -30.27 -12.83 -7.80
C ALA A 448 -29.15 -12.93 -8.85
N GLU A 449 -29.49 -12.66 -10.12
CA GLU A 449 -28.49 -12.59 -11.18
C GLU A 449 -27.58 -11.36 -11.00
N PRO A 450 -26.29 -11.42 -11.41
CA PRO A 450 -25.41 -10.27 -11.36
C PRO A 450 -25.95 -9.05 -12.12
N GLY A 451 -26.12 -7.94 -11.40
CA GLY A 451 -26.68 -6.69 -11.89
C GLY A 451 -28.19 -6.53 -11.66
N THR A 452 -28.85 -7.48 -10.97
CA THR A 452 -30.28 -7.40 -10.60
C THR A 452 -30.51 -7.42 -9.09
N GLU A 453 -29.44 -7.30 -8.29
CA GLU A 453 -29.52 -7.37 -6.82
C GLU A 453 -30.33 -6.21 -6.24
N VAL A 454 -30.22 -5.01 -6.82
CA VAL A 454 -30.99 -3.83 -6.40
C VAL A 454 -32.49 -4.01 -6.69
N ASP A 455 -32.84 -4.56 -7.86
CA ASP A 455 -34.23 -4.88 -8.22
C ASP A 455 -34.84 -5.87 -7.23
N CYS A 456 -34.08 -6.90 -6.85
CA CYS A 456 -34.50 -7.87 -5.84
C CYS A 456 -34.73 -7.22 -4.47
N LEU A 457 -33.80 -6.36 -4.03
CA LEU A 457 -33.96 -5.62 -2.78
C LEU A 457 -35.19 -4.71 -2.81
N LEU A 458 -35.45 -4.04 -3.94
CA LEU A 458 -36.64 -3.21 -4.11
C LEU A 458 -37.94 -4.04 -4.00
N ALA A 459 -37.98 -5.22 -4.64
CA ALA A 459 -39.11 -6.14 -4.53
C ALA A 459 -39.34 -6.62 -3.08
N ALA A 460 -38.26 -6.70 -2.28
CA ALA A 460 -38.30 -7.03 -0.86
C ALA A 460 -38.39 -5.82 0.07
N SER A 461 -38.74 -4.63 -0.43
CA SER A 461 -38.69 -3.35 0.30
C SER A 461 -39.37 -3.33 1.67
N THR A 462 -40.44 -4.11 1.86
CA THR A 462 -41.16 -4.22 3.15
C THR A 462 -40.36 -4.94 4.24
N SER A 463 -39.31 -5.67 3.87
CA SER A 463 -38.45 -6.45 4.76
C SER A 463 -37.06 -5.80 4.98
N LEU A 464 -36.84 -4.60 4.42
CA LEU A 464 -35.59 -3.87 4.57
C LEU A 464 -35.65 -2.89 5.74
N ASP A 465 -34.52 -2.65 6.38
CA ASP A 465 -34.37 -1.52 7.30
C ASP A 465 -34.42 -0.18 6.52
N TRP A 466 -34.78 0.89 7.23
CA TRP A 466 -34.96 2.22 6.63
C TRP A 466 -33.67 2.77 5.98
N THR A 467 -32.50 2.40 6.48
CA THR A 467 -31.22 2.86 5.93
C THR A 467 -30.94 2.19 4.59
N CYS A 468 -31.05 0.86 4.53
CA CYS A 468 -30.93 0.12 3.27
C CYS A 468 -31.98 0.55 2.25
N LEU A 469 -33.26 0.63 2.66
CA LEU A 469 -34.35 1.04 1.78
C LEU A 469 -34.10 2.45 1.19
N GLY A 470 -33.60 3.38 1.99
CA GLY A 470 -33.26 4.73 1.53
C GLY A 470 -32.21 4.74 0.41
N HIS A 471 -31.18 3.90 0.50
CA HIS A 471 -30.17 3.78 -0.55
C HIS A 471 -30.71 3.08 -1.81
N VAL A 472 -31.55 2.05 -1.66
CA VAL A 472 -32.21 1.35 -2.79
C VAL A 472 -33.09 2.33 -3.57
N VAL A 473 -33.96 3.08 -2.90
CA VAL A 473 -34.85 4.06 -3.54
C VAL A 473 -34.07 5.17 -4.24
N ARG A 474 -32.92 5.58 -3.71
CA ARG A 474 -32.04 6.56 -4.39
C ARG A 474 -31.55 6.02 -5.73
N VAL A 475 -31.06 4.77 -5.76
CA VAL A 475 -30.54 4.15 -6.99
C VAL A 475 -31.64 3.98 -8.02
N GLU A 476 -32.83 3.55 -7.61
CA GLU A 476 -34.00 3.46 -8.49
C GLU A 476 -34.36 4.81 -9.14
N LYS A 477 -34.37 5.87 -8.34
CA LYS A 477 -34.66 7.21 -8.85
C LYS A 477 -33.64 7.67 -9.89
N GLU A 478 -32.38 7.29 -9.75
CA GLU A 478 -31.33 7.60 -10.72
C GLU A 478 -31.46 6.74 -11.98
N ALA A 479 -31.78 5.45 -11.83
CA ALA A 479 -32.01 4.52 -12.93
C ALA A 479 -33.21 4.93 -13.81
N ALA A 480 -34.27 5.46 -13.20
CA ALA A 480 -35.44 5.96 -13.90
C ALA A 480 -35.15 7.16 -14.83
N GLY A 481 -34.04 7.89 -14.62
CA GLY A 481 -33.71 9.07 -15.43
C GLY A 481 -32.94 8.79 -16.71
N ASP A 482 -32.34 7.61 -16.84
CA ASP A 482 -31.49 7.23 -17.98
C ASP A 482 -31.45 5.70 -18.14
N ILE A 483 -31.94 5.22 -19.29
CA ILE A 483 -31.97 3.79 -19.63
C ILE A 483 -30.63 3.07 -19.44
N ARG A 484 -29.48 3.76 -19.56
CA ARG A 484 -28.15 3.13 -19.39
C ARG A 484 -27.85 2.74 -17.94
N LEU A 485 -28.58 3.32 -16.99
CA LEU A 485 -28.47 3.03 -15.56
C LEU A 485 -29.45 1.94 -15.11
N ASN A 486 -30.42 1.57 -15.96
CA ASN A 486 -31.33 0.47 -15.72
C ASN A 486 -30.86 -0.77 -16.51
N MET A 487 -30.19 -1.70 -15.84
CA MET A 487 -29.57 -2.85 -16.50
C MET A 487 -30.59 -3.77 -17.19
N ARG A 488 -31.76 -3.96 -16.57
CA ARG A 488 -32.86 -4.76 -17.11
C ARG A 488 -33.37 -4.16 -18.42
N LEU A 489 -33.70 -2.87 -18.40
CA LEU A 489 -34.23 -2.15 -19.56
C LEU A 489 -33.18 -2.02 -20.66
N PHE A 490 -31.93 -1.70 -20.30
CA PHE A 490 -30.83 -1.60 -21.25
C PHE A 490 -30.60 -2.92 -22.00
N ARG A 491 -30.53 -4.06 -21.29
CA ARG A 491 -30.34 -5.38 -21.92
C ARG A 491 -31.49 -5.74 -22.86
N ALA A 492 -32.73 -5.45 -22.46
CA ALA A 492 -33.91 -5.75 -23.25
C ALA A 492 -34.03 -4.84 -24.51
N CYS A 493 -33.70 -3.55 -24.38
CA CYS A 493 -34.08 -2.53 -25.36
C CYS A 493 -32.94 -1.95 -26.21
N VAL A 494 -31.67 -2.29 -25.94
CA VAL A 494 -30.52 -1.66 -26.66
C VAL A 494 -30.56 -1.84 -28.18
N ASN A 495 -31.12 -2.93 -28.68
CA ASN A 495 -31.24 -3.18 -30.12
C ASN A 495 -32.39 -2.37 -30.74
N ASP A 496 -33.52 -2.26 -30.04
CA ASP A 496 -34.64 -1.42 -30.47
C ASP A 496 -34.25 0.06 -30.43
N GLN A 497 -33.50 0.49 -29.41
CA GLN A 497 -32.95 1.84 -29.33
C GLN A 497 -32.12 2.18 -30.58
N LYS A 498 -31.20 1.28 -30.97
CA LYS A 498 -30.35 1.47 -32.16
C LYS A 498 -31.16 1.57 -33.45
N LYS A 499 -32.29 0.88 -33.52
CA LYS A 499 -33.15 0.78 -34.70
C LYS A 499 -34.14 1.94 -34.81
N PHE A 500 -34.81 2.29 -33.72
CA PHE A 500 -35.95 3.21 -33.72
C PHE A 500 -35.64 4.59 -33.12
N CYS A 501 -34.67 4.69 -32.22
CA CYS A 501 -34.30 5.91 -31.50
C CYS A 501 -32.92 6.43 -31.90
N LYS A 502 -32.54 6.20 -33.15
CA LYS A 502 -31.24 6.62 -33.69
C LYS A 502 -31.16 8.15 -33.71
N GLY A 503 -30.27 8.71 -32.88
CA GLY A 503 -30.05 10.17 -32.79
C GLY A 503 -30.75 10.84 -31.61
N VAL A 504 -31.51 10.11 -30.80
CA VAL A 504 -32.04 10.63 -29.53
C VAL A 504 -30.92 10.70 -28.50
N GLU A 505 -30.71 11.87 -27.91
CA GLU A 505 -29.73 12.05 -26.85
C GLU A 505 -30.16 11.31 -25.58
N PRO A 506 -29.33 10.41 -25.03
CA PRO A 506 -29.60 9.74 -23.76
C PRO A 506 -29.78 10.70 -22.57
N GLY A 507 -30.45 10.20 -21.53
CA GLY A 507 -30.74 10.94 -20.29
C GLY A 507 -32.05 11.72 -20.32
N HIS A 508 -32.51 12.13 -19.13
CA HIS A 508 -33.80 12.81 -18.91
C HIS A 508 -35.00 12.05 -19.50
N MET A 509 -34.99 10.71 -19.41
CA MET A 509 -36.02 9.82 -19.97
C MET A 509 -36.23 9.89 -21.49
N ARG A 510 -35.54 10.76 -22.24
CA ARG A 510 -35.77 10.97 -23.68
C ARG A 510 -35.70 9.69 -24.52
N VAL A 511 -34.79 8.79 -24.17
CA VAL A 511 -34.66 7.50 -24.88
C VAL A 511 -35.77 6.53 -24.48
N GLN A 512 -36.22 6.55 -23.23
CA GLN A 512 -37.36 5.74 -22.77
C GLN A 512 -38.64 6.22 -23.44
N GLU A 513 -38.89 7.54 -23.46
CA GLU A 513 -40.02 8.16 -24.17
C GLU A 513 -40.01 7.78 -25.67
N CYS A 514 -38.85 7.84 -26.33
CA CYS A 514 -38.75 7.41 -27.72
C CYS A 514 -39.03 5.91 -27.93
N LEU A 515 -38.58 5.06 -26.99
CA LEU A 515 -38.81 3.62 -27.05
C LEU A 515 -40.29 3.28 -26.82
N GLU A 516 -40.95 3.97 -25.89
CA GLU A 516 -42.40 3.89 -25.66
C GLU A 516 -43.16 4.29 -26.91
N ASP A 517 -42.82 5.42 -27.55
CA ASP A 517 -43.41 5.87 -28.82
C ASP A 517 -43.15 4.92 -30.00
N ALA A 518 -42.12 4.07 -29.89
CA ALA A 518 -41.76 3.09 -30.91
C ALA A 518 -42.30 1.69 -30.63
N MET A 519 -42.88 1.45 -29.45
CA MET A 519 -43.23 0.12 -28.95
C MET A 519 -44.25 -0.62 -29.85
N ASP A 520 -45.18 0.12 -30.47
CA ASP A 520 -46.18 -0.44 -31.38
C ASP A 520 -45.70 -0.56 -32.84
N LYS A 521 -44.47 -0.15 -33.15
CA LYS A 521 -43.95 -0.17 -34.52
C LYS A 521 -43.54 -1.58 -34.95
N ALA A 522 -43.78 -1.89 -36.22
CA ALA A 522 -43.46 -3.19 -36.80
C ALA A 522 -41.95 -3.53 -36.66
N GLY A 523 -41.68 -4.68 -36.03
CA GLY A 523 -40.32 -5.18 -35.81
C GLY A 523 -39.62 -4.58 -34.58
N PHE A 524 -40.36 -4.02 -33.63
CA PHE A 524 -39.93 -3.77 -32.25
C PHE A 524 -39.89 -5.09 -31.47
N SER A 525 -38.88 -5.29 -30.63
CA SER A 525 -38.70 -6.56 -29.93
C SER A 525 -39.71 -6.75 -28.79
N GLY A 526 -40.27 -7.97 -28.68
CA GLY A 526 -41.17 -8.31 -27.58
C GLY A 526 -40.50 -8.30 -26.20
N GLY A 527 -39.19 -8.54 -26.15
CA GLY A 527 -38.40 -8.48 -24.92
C GLY A 527 -38.36 -7.06 -24.33
N CYS A 528 -38.10 -6.07 -25.18
CA CYS A 528 -38.18 -4.66 -24.77
C CYS A 528 -39.61 -4.27 -24.38
N ALA A 529 -40.62 -4.60 -25.19
CA ALA A 529 -42.02 -4.24 -24.92
C ALA A 529 -42.58 -4.83 -23.60
N SER A 530 -42.10 -6.01 -23.20
CA SER A 530 -42.51 -6.67 -21.94
C SER A 530 -41.82 -6.10 -20.68
N THR A 531 -40.72 -5.37 -20.88
CA THR A 531 -39.98 -4.72 -19.80
C THR A 531 -40.52 -3.30 -19.74
N GLN A 532 -41.47 -3.01 -18.83
CA GLN A 532 -42.09 -1.68 -18.67
C GLN A 532 -41.00 -0.59 -18.78
N CYS A 533 -41.01 0.15 -19.89
CA CYS A 533 -40.06 1.25 -20.19
C CYS A 533 -40.22 2.40 -19.20
#